data_AF-A0A9P6TIC1-F1
#
_entry.id   AF-A0A9P6TIC1-F1
#
_cell.length_a   1.000
_cell.length_b   1.000
_cell.length_c   1.000
_cell.angle_alpha   90.00
_cell.angle_beta   90.00
_cell.angle_gamma   90.00
#
_symmetry.space_group_name_H-M   'P 1'
#
loop_
_entity.id
_entity.type
_entity.pdbx_description
1 polymer ?
#
loop_
_entity_poly.entity_id
_entity_poly.type
_entity_poly.pdbx_seq_one_letter_code
_entity_poly.pdbx_strand_id
1 'polypeptide(L)'
;MKTRRDMFDSDVRFMDETVFVYGLYHPEHYAHMLFNGLLALYRSVKHYNGTNNSWTYRPHATAISTDRPPLITTEFITRGKDIVADKRNIVTDQQVIVPHAPICFSRAVVGTGAACSLQYCQQPIESSTYASFRKDALSYYVDDGKFENVTNHSAEKDLACVHSMRVMNTLHSNITTRRTIAIINRRSRYITNIQQLIDSLATSSRISNSNYVIKEIDFDHGCSLASTAYLLHDVDILVTPHGSQEGAAVFMKDNSVVCNKVDCVETDLPYAKYILDLHGISLPSDNEIEQCISWTDNIYAIDCMKEKLKAMNAYKDDDYSTLAIAMSYYMKDAPRKVDLSRFIPFIEQVVQEMDEFEREGTSYREICDLHKCCGFDCRYPLEVTVYGSQLDGRLQAWEGESGQWKGGDWQE
;
A
#
# COMPACT_ATOMS: atom_id res chain seq x y z
N MET A 1 20.45 12.63 -24.68
CA MET A 1 20.71 11.33 -24.04
C MET A 1 21.49 10.45 -25.00
N LYS A 2 22.78 10.16 -24.73
CA LYS A 2 23.50 9.11 -25.46
C LYS A 2 22.82 7.79 -25.09
N THR A 3 22.22 7.10 -26.05
CA THR A 3 21.76 5.72 -25.84
C THR A 3 22.99 4.89 -25.49
N ARG A 4 23.12 4.42 -24.24
CA ARG A 4 24.19 3.54 -23.74
C ARG A 4 24.12 2.14 -24.39
N ARG A 5 24.10 2.07 -25.73
CA ARG A 5 24.23 0.82 -26.49
C ARG A 5 25.66 0.27 -26.44
N ASP A 6 26.63 1.10 -26.06
CA ASP A 6 28.06 0.78 -26.18
C ASP A 6 28.70 0.29 -24.88
N MET A 7 27.92 -0.06 -23.84
CA MET A 7 28.51 -0.49 -22.55
C MET A 7 29.09 -1.92 -22.59
N PHE A 8 28.74 -2.70 -23.62
CA PHE A 8 29.16 -4.09 -23.77
C PHE A 8 29.60 -4.33 -25.23
N ASP A 9 30.88 -4.08 -25.47
CA ASP A 9 31.59 -4.49 -26.69
C ASP A 9 31.53 -6.03 -26.86
N SER A 10 31.70 -6.52 -28.09
CA SER A 10 31.29 -7.83 -28.66
C SER A 10 31.70 -9.14 -27.96
N ASP A 11 32.28 -9.11 -26.76
CA ASP A 11 32.79 -10.28 -26.06
C ASP A 11 31.82 -10.81 -25.00
N VAL A 12 31.68 -12.14 -24.96
CA VAL A 12 30.97 -12.86 -23.89
C VAL A 12 31.62 -12.52 -22.55
N ARG A 13 30.85 -11.99 -21.60
CA ARG A 13 31.37 -11.64 -20.28
C ARG A 13 30.95 -12.65 -19.22
N PHE A 14 31.91 -13.18 -18.48
CA PHE A 14 31.64 -13.91 -17.25
C PHE A 14 31.64 -12.95 -16.06
N MET A 15 30.58 -12.99 -15.27
CA MET A 15 30.41 -12.24 -14.03
C MET A 15 30.44 -13.24 -12.88
N ASP A 16 31.44 -13.15 -12.01
CA ASP A 16 31.48 -13.94 -10.77
C ASP A 16 30.55 -13.34 -9.70
N GLU A 17 29.27 -13.26 -10.03
CA GLU A 17 28.21 -12.70 -9.19
C GLU A 17 26.91 -13.49 -9.39
N THR A 18 25.96 -13.27 -8.47
CA THR A 18 24.61 -13.83 -8.59
C THR A 18 23.69 -12.85 -9.32
N VAL A 19 22.91 -13.36 -10.28
CA VAL A 19 21.76 -12.65 -10.85
C VAL A 19 20.46 -13.16 -10.25
N PHE A 20 19.62 -12.24 -9.75
CA PHE A 20 18.29 -12.51 -9.22
C PHE A 20 17.23 -12.15 -10.26
N VAL A 21 16.57 -13.16 -10.82
CA VAL A 21 15.56 -13.00 -11.85
C VAL A 21 14.18 -12.89 -11.21
N TYR A 22 13.47 -11.79 -11.43
CA TYR A 22 12.18 -11.51 -10.80
C TYR A 22 11.16 -10.96 -11.79
N GLY A 23 9.88 -11.25 -11.54
CA GLY A 23 8.75 -10.81 -12.36
C GLY A 23 7.96 -9.70 -11.68
N LEU A 24 7.22 -8.93 -12.48
CA LEU A 24 6.25 -7.95 -11.99
C LEU A 24 4.91 -8.19 -12.70
N TYR A 25 3.84 -8.29 -11.91
CA TYR A 25 2.49 -8.47 -12.44
C TYR A 25 1.96 -7.20 -13.11
N HIS A 26 2.06 -6.06 -12.43
CA HIS A 26 1.49 -4.78 -12.88
C HIS A 26 2.36 -3.62 -12.34
N PRO A 27 3.49 -3.30 -12.99
CA PRO A 27 4.53 -2.46 -12.42
C PRO A 27 4.14 -0.97 -12.26
N GLU A 28 3.07 -0.51 -12.91
CA GLU A 28 2.48 0.81 -12.74
C GLU A 28 1.50 0.90 -11.54
N HIS A 29 1.07 -0.25 -11.00
CA HIS A 29 0.23 -0.30 -9.83
C HIS A 29 1.11 -0.48 -8.59
N TYR A 30 1.34 0.60 -7.85
CA TYR A 30 2.25 0.68 -6.71
C TYR A 30 2.19 -0.54 -5.76
N ALA A 31 1.00 -0.93 -5.32
CA ALA A 31 0.85 -2.08 -4.42
C ALA A 31 1.28 -3.41 -5.05
N HIS A 32 0.99 -3.65 -6.33
CA HIS A 32 1.42 -4.88 -7.01
C HIS A 32 2.93 -4.90 -7.22
N MET A 33 3.51 -3.77 -7.61
CA MET A 33 4.95 -3.58 -7.69
C MET A 33 5.63 -3.91 -6.36
N LEU A 34 5.12 -3.36 -5.26
CA LEU A 34 5.72 -3.52 -3.93
C LEU A 34 5.55 -4.96 -3.41
N PHE A 35 4.31 -5.44 -3.30
CA PHE A 35 3.97 -6.68 -2.60
C PHE A 35 4.17 -7.96 -3.41
N ASN A 36 4.01 -7.90 -4.73
CA ASN A 36 4.19 -9.06 -5.62
C ASN A 36 5.54 -9.03 -6.34
N GLY A 37 6.32 -7.96 -6.17
CA GLY A 37 7.59 -7.74 -6.86
C GLY A 37 8.74 -7.51 -5.90
N LEU A 38 8.86 -6.28 -5.39
CA LEU A 38 10.05 -5.82 -4.67
C LEU A 38 10.26 -6.50 -3.31
N LEU A 39 9.20 -6.73 -2.53
CA LEU A 39 9.31 -7.44 -1.26
C LEU A 39 9.73 -8.90 -1.47
N ALA A 40 9.16 -9.57 -2.46
CA ALA A 40 9.51 -10.95 -2.80
C ALA A 40 10.94 -11.06 -3.35
N LEU A 41 11.39 -10.07 -4.14
CA LEU A 41 12.77 -9.95 -4.59
C LEU A 41 13.72 -9.74 -3.40
N TYR A 42 13.42 -8.78 -2.52
CA TYR A 42 14.23 -8.49 -1.33
C TYR A 42 14.39 -9.72 -0.44
N ARG A 43 13.28 -10.45 -0.18
CA ARG A 43 13.30 -11.73 0.53
C ARG A 43 14.26 -12.72 -0.13
N SER A 44 14.15 -12.88 -1.45
CA SER A 44 14.95 -13.84 -2.21
C SER A 44 16.44 -13.47 -2.17
N VAL A 45 16.76 -12.18 -2.33
CA VAL A 45 18.14 -11.68 -2.22
C VAL A 45 18.72 -12.00 -0.85
N LYS A 46 18.01 -11.72 0.25
CA LYS A 46 18.48 -12.05 1.60
C LYS A 46 18.58 -13.56 1.83
N HIS A 47 17.57 -14.33 1.45
CA HIS A 47 17.50 -15.78 1.67
C HIS A 47 18.65 -16.54 0.98
N TYR A 48 19.00 -16.14 -0.23
CA TYR A 48 20.08 -16.78 -1.00
C TYR A 48 21.44 -16.06 -0.84
N ASN A 49 21.62 -15.26 0.22
CA ASN A 49 22.86 -14.55 0.54
C ASN A 49 23.39 -13.68 -0.61
N GLY A 50 22.49 -12.95 -1.26
CA GLY A 50 22.86 -11.95 -2.26
C GLY A 50 23.80 -10.91 -1.68
N THR A 51 24.81 -10.56 -2.46
CA THR A 51 25.82 -9.54 -2.14
C THR A 51 25.28 -8.15 -2.48
N ASN A 52 25.93 -7.10 -1.96
CA ASN A 52 25.66 -5.73 -2.39
C ASN A 52 25.96 -5.48 -3.88
N ASN A 53 26.62 -6.40 -4.58
CA ASN A 53 26.93 -6.30 -6.00
C ASN A 53 26.08 -7.25 -6.85
N SER A 54 25.18 -8.02 -6.25
CA SER A 54 24.33 -8.96 -6.97
C SER A 54 23.47 -8.24 -7.98
N TRP A 55 23.32 -8.82 -9.15
CA TRP A 55 22.54 -8.23 -10.23
C TRP A 55 21.08 -8.63 -10.09
N THR A 56 20.19 -7.82 -10.61
CA THR A 56 18.78 -8.19 -10.78
C THR A 56 18.46 -8.24 -12.25
N TYR A 57 17.51 -9.09 -12.62
CA TYR A 57 17.03 -9.18 -14.00
C TYR A 57 15.51 -9.27 -14.02
N ARG A 58 14.90 -8.36 -14.79
CA ARG A 58 13.46 -8.30 -15.01
C ARG A 58 13.16 -8.67 -16.47
N PRO A 59 12.96 -9.98 -16.76
CA PRO A 59 12.75 -10.47 -18.12
C PRO A 59 11.44 -10.00 -18.74
N HIS A 60 10.41 -9.78 -17.91
CA HIS A 60 9.11 -9.36 -18.37
C HIS A 60 8.36 -8.58 -17.27
N ALA A 61 7.63 -7.56 -17.71
CA ALA A 61 6.59 -6.91 -16.93
C ALA A 61 5.29 -7.08 -17.73
N THR A 62 4.34 -7.84 -17.17
CA THR A 62 3.01 -7.97 -17.77
C THR A 62 2.32 -6.61 -17.73
N ALA A 63 1.56 -6.31 -18.78
CA ALA A 63 0.67 -5.15 -18.86
C ALA A 63 1.32 -3.77 -18.72
N ILE A 64 2.47 -3.48 -19.35
CA ILE A 64 2.97 -2.10 -19.40
C ILE A 64 1.98 -1.22 -20.19
N SER A 65 1.17 -0.42 -19.50
CA SER A 65 0.45 0.70 -20.12
C SER A 65 1.43 1.62 -20.85
N THR A 66 1.08 2.09 -22.05
CA THR A 66 1.93 2.98 -22.85
C THR A 66 2.22 4.32 -22.18
N ASP A 67 1.42 4.71 -21.18
CA ASP A 67 1.33 6.10 -20.74
C ASP A 67 2.04 6.37 -19.41
N ARG A 68 2.44 5.31 -18.69
CA ARG A 68 3.03 5.41 -17.35
C ARG A 68 4.24 4.47 -17.22
N PRO A 69 5.48 4.99 -17.33
CA PRO A 69 6.66 4.17 -17.06
C PRO A 69 6.66 3.75 -15.59
N PRO A 70 7.09 2.52 -15.27
CA PRO A 70 7.10 2.04 -13.89
C PRO A 70 8.22 2.71 -13.10
N LEU A 71 7.86 3.32 -11.97
CA LEU A 71 8.75 4.09 -11.10
C LEU A 71 9.49 3.17 -10.11
N ILE A 72 10.23 2.19 -10.65
CA ILE A 72 10.80 1.05 -9.91
C ILE A 72 12.31 1.07 -9.97
N THR A 73 12.95 1.01 -8.80
CA THR A 73 14.39 0.83 -8.65
C THR A 73 14.69 -0.25 -7.61
N THR A 74 15.85 -0.89 -7.73
CA THR A 74 16.38 -1.89 -6.79
C THR A 74 17.62 -1.38 -6.04
N GLU A 75 17.92 -0.08 -6.13
CA GLU A 75 19.17 0.51 -5.64
C GLU A 75 19.39 0.35 -4.13
N PHE A 76 18.31 0.30 -3.35
CA PHE A 76 18.39 0.03 -1.92
C PHE A 76 18.53 -1.47 -1.58
N ILE A 77 18.20 -2.37 -2.53
CA ILE A 77 18.34 -3.83 -2.35
C ILE A 77 19.77 -4.26 -2.68
N THR A 78 20.34 -3.71 -3.75
CA THR A 78 21.69 -4.02 -4.25
C THR A 78 22.25 -2.81 -5.00
N ARG A 79 23.58 -2.73 -5.12
CA ARG A 79 24.31 -1.77 -5.99
C ARG A 79 24.68 -2.37 -7.35
N GLY A 80 24.46 -3.68 -7.55
CA GLY A 80 24.62 -4.34 -8.86
C GLY A 80 23.69 -3.75 -9.91
N LYS A 81 23.84 -4.15 -11.19
CA LYS A 81 22.96 -3.63 -12.26
C LYS A 81 21.59 -4.32 -12.24
N ASP A 82 20.55 -3.56 -12.58
CA ASP A 82 19.20 -4.08 -12.83
C ASP A 82 18.99 -4.19 -14.34
N ILE A 83 19.03 -5.40 -14.86
CA ILE A 83 18.80 -5.67 -16.27
C ILE A 83 17.29 -5.61 -16.53
N VAL A 84 16.87 -4.78 -17.47
CA VAL A 84 15.46 -4.65 -17.88
C VAL A 84 15.28 -4.97 -19.36
N ALA A 85 14.17 -5.65 -19.70
CA ALA A 85 13.88 -6.00 -21.09
C ALA A 85 13.39 -4.80 -21.94
N ASP A 86 12.81 -3.77 -21.31
CA ASP A 86 12.23 -2.61 -21.99
C ASP A 86 12.90 -1.31 -21.53
N LYS A 87 13.24 -0.45 -22.49
CA LYS A 87 13.90 0.84 -22.25
C LYS A 87 13.04 1.80 -21.43
N ARG A 88 11.72 1.62 -21.46
CA ARG A 88 10.75 2.39 -20.66
C ARG A 88 10.86 2.10 -19.16
N ASN A 89 11.50 0.99 -18.79
CA ASN A 89 11.73 0.60 -17.39
C ASN A 89 13.07 1.12 -16.85
N ILE A 90 13.84 1.88 -17.64
CA ILE A 90 15.07 2.53 -17.17
C ILE A 90 14.68 3.88 -16.56
N VAL A 91 14.61 3.90 -15.24
CA VAL A 91 14.38 5.09 -14.42
C VAL A 91 15.62 5.56 -13.67
N THR A 92 16.62 4.69 -13.48
CA THR A 92 17.88 5.03 -12.79
C THR A 92 19.12 4.58 -13.57
N ASP A 93 20.29 5.06 -13.15
CA ASP A 93 21.59 4.64 -13.71
C ASP A 93 21.99 3.20 -13.34
N GLN A 94 21.32 2.62 -12.34
CA GLN A 94 21.44 1.20 -12.03
C GLN A 94 20.88 0.33 -13.16
N GLN A 95 19.88 0.82 -13.90
CA GLN A 95 19.14 0.04 -14.88
C GLN A 95 19.80 0.04 -16.25
N VAL A 96 19.87 -1.15 -16.87
CA VAL A 96 20.46 -1.34 -18.19
C VAL A 96 19.56 -2.22 -19.05
N ILE A 97 19.49 -1.92 -20.35
CA ILE A 97 18.82 -2.81 -21.29
C ILE A 97 19.59 -4.13 -21.37
N VAL A 98 18.84 -5.23 -21.52
CA VAL A 98 19.39 -6.55 -21.88
C VAL A 98 20.42 -6.38 -23.01
N PRO A 99 21.71 -6.66 -22.77
CA PRO A 99 22.75 -6.44 -23.76
C PRO A 99 22.63 -7.41 -24.94
N HIS A 100 23.16 -7.01 -26.08
CA HIS A 100 23.23 -7.87 -27.27
C HIS A 100 24.23 -9.01 -27.12
N ALA A 101 25.37 -8.74 -26.46
CA ALA A 101 26.35 -9.77 -26.11
C ALA A 101 25.85 -10.57 -24.88
N PRO A 102 26.03 -11.90 -24.87
CA PRO A 102 25.62 -12.70 -23.72
C PRO A 102 26.48 -12.39 -22.50
N ILE A 103 25.82 -12.31 -21.34
CA ILE A 103 26.47 -12.27 -20.02
C ILE A 103 26.24 -13.63 -19.37
N CYS A 104 27.32 -14.25 -18.89
CA CYS A 104 27.27 -15.46 -18.09
C CYS A 104 27.50 -15.10 -16.63
N PHE A 105 26.56 -15.43 -15.74
CA PHE A 105 26.73 -15.26 -14.30
C PHE A 105 27.20 -16.57 -13.66
N SER A 106 28.00 -16.50 -12.61
CA SER A 106 28.42 -17.69 -11.86
C SER A 106 27.23 -18.38 -11.18
N ARG A 107 26.20 -17.62 -10.81
CA ARG A 107 24.96 -18.12 -10.20
C ARG A 107 23.75 -17.36 -10.70
N ALA A 108 22.61 -18.04 -10.79
CA ALA A 108 21.31 -17.42 -11.03
C ALA A 108 20.29 -17.96 -10.02
N VAL A 109 19.52 -17.05 -9.43
CA VAL A 109 18.32 -17.38 -8.65
C VAL A 109 17.13 -16.95 -9.47
N VAL A 110 16.30 -17.92 -9.89
CA VAL A 110 15.19 -17.65 -10.83
C VAL A 110 13.85 -17.72 -10.13
N GLY A 111 13.12 -16.61 -10.19
CA GLY A 111 11.83 -16.44 -9.54
C GLY A 111 11.96 -16.15 -8.06
N THR A 112 10.85 -15.76 -7.46
CA THR A 112 10.74 -15.46 -6.03
C THR A 112 10.08 -16.61 -5.26
N GLY A 113 10.10 -17.84 -5.82
CA GLY A 113 9.59 -19.05 -5.15
C GLY A 113 8.07 -19.08 -4.92
N ALA A 114 7.27 -18.41 -5.77
CA ALA A 114 5.85 -18.16 -5.54
C ALA A 114 5.59 -17.48 -4.18
N ALA A 115 6.58 -16.73 -3.68
CA ALA A 115 6.45 -15.90 -2.50
C ALA A 115 5.71 -14.62 -2.86
N CYS A 116 4.58 -14.41 -2.20
CA CYS A 116 3.87 -13.15 -2.26
C CYS A 116 3.02 -12.98 -1.01
N SER A 117 2.41 -11.81 -0.96
CA SER A 117 1.66 -11.29 0.16
C SER A 117 0.25 -11.90 0.32
N LEU A 118 -0.26 -12.58 -0.70
CA LEU A 118 -1.69 -12.87 -0.86
C LEU A 118 -2.04 -14.34 -0.58
N GLN A 119 -3.30 -14.62 -0.31
CA GLN A 119 -3.80 -15.98 -0.02
C GLN A 119 -3.58 -17.03 -1.11
N TYR A 120 -3.31 -16.62 -2.36
CA TYR A 120 -3.05 -17.56 -3.47
C TYR A 120 -1.57 -17.92 -3.65
N CYS A 121 -0.69 -17.38 -2.81
CA CYS A 121 0.74 -17.65 -2.88
C CYS A 121 1.03 -19.10 -2.42
N GLN A 122 2.22 -19.63 -2.70
CA GLN A 122 2.62 -20.93 -2.11
C GLN A 122 3.54 -20.75 -0.91
N GLN A 123 4.25 -19.62 -0.88
CA GLN A 123 5.16 -19.26 0.20
C GLN A 123 4.76 -17.90 0.79
N PRO A 124 4.49 -17.81 2.09
CA PRO A 124 4.25 -16.54 2.72
C PRO A 124 5.53 -15.69 2.80
N ILE A 125 5.39 -14.36 2.71
CA ILE A 125 6.44 -13.41 3.11
C ILE A 125 6.32 -13.19 4.62
N GLU A 126 7.42 -13.40 5.33
CA GLU A 126 7.50 -13.28 6.79
C GLU A 126 7.49 -11.80 7.22
N SER A 127 6.87 -11.49 8.36
CA SER A 127 6.82 -10.13 8.94
C SER A 127 8.20 -9.48 9.10
N SER A 128 9.20 -10.27 9.51
CA SER A 128 10.59 -9.82 9.66
C SER A 128 11.19 -9.33 8.35
N THR A 129 10.72 -9.86 7.21
CA THR A 129 11.07 -9.37 5.88
C THR A 129 10.50 -7.98 5.64
N TYR A 130 9.25 -7.69 6.02
CA TYR A 130 8.68 -6.34 5.91
C TYR A 130 9.41 -5.33 6.78
N ALA A 131 9.68 -5.68 8.05
CA ALA A 131 10.40 -4.82 8.96
C ALA A 131 11.83 -4.53 8.46
N SER A 132 12.55 -5.54 7.97
CA SER A 132 13.89 -5.38 7.41
C SER A 132 13.87 -4.59 6.10
N PHE A 133 12.88 -4.84 5.24
CA PHE A 133 12.68 -4.08 4.00
C PHE A 133 12.43 -2.60 4.30
N ARG A 134 11.51 -2.28 5.23
CA ARG A 134 11.25 -0.91 5.69
C ARG A 134 12.54 -0.27 6.19
N LYS A 135 13.23 -0.93 7.12
CA LYS A 135 14.46 -0.41 7.73
C LYS A 135 15.53 -0.11 6.68
N ASP A 136 15.82 -1.06 5.80
CA ASP A 136 16.86 -0.91 4.76
C ASP A 136 16.46 0.19 3.76
N ALA A 137 15.18 0.28 3.38
CA ALA A 137 14.71 1.31 2.46
C ALA A 137 14.74 2.72 3.09
N LEU A 138 14.30 2.87 4.35
CA LEU A 138 14.35 4.14 5.07
C LEU A 138 15.79 4.57 5.34
N SER A 139 16.65 3.65 5.76
CA SER A 139 18.07 3.93 5.95
C SER A 139 18.71 4.42 4.65
N TYR A 140 18.42 3.76 3.53
CA TYR A 140 18.98 4.16 2.24
C TYR A 140 18.42 5.50 1.75
N TYR A 141 17.10 5.66 1.65
CA TYR A 141 16.51 6.85 1.04
C TYR A 141 16.51 8.06 1.97
N VAL A 142 16.18 7.87 3.24
CA VAL A 142 15.96 8.96 4.19
C VAL A 142 17.21 9.24 5.00
N ASP A 143 17.72 8.26 5.75
CA ASP A 143 18.80 8.51 6.72
C ASP A 143 20.14 8.82 6.04
N ASP A 144 20.46 8.12 4.94
CA ASP A 144 21.69 8.31 4.15
C ASP A 144 21.60 9.49 3.14
N GLY A 145 20.47 10.21 3.09
CA GLY A 145 20.24 11.31 2.15
C GLY A 145 20.35 10.88 0.68
N LYS A 146 19.95 9.65 0.35
CA LYS A 146 19.92 9.19 -1.05
C LYS A 146 18.67 9.66 -1.77
N PHE A 147 17.61 10.06 -1.07
CA PHE A 147 16.44 10.64 -1.69
C PHE A 147 16.82 11.84 -2.56
N GLU A 148 17.66 12.77 -2.09
CA GLU A 148 18.11 13.92 -2.88
C GLU A 148 18.96 13.52 -4.10
N ASN A 149 19.69 12.40 -4.00
CA ASN A 149 20.48 11.87 -5.11
C ASN A 149 19.58 11.23 -6.18
N VAL A 150 18.53 10.54 -5.75
CA VAL A 150 17.50 9.97 -6.61
C VAL A 150 16.70 11.09 -7.28
N THR A 151 16.31 12.14 -6.54
CA THR A 151 15.55 13.27 -7.10
C THR A 151 16.27 13.97 -8.26
N ASN A 152 17.61 14.03 -8.23
CA ASN A 152 18.41 14.65 -9.29
C ASN A 152 18.38 13.89 -10.62
N HIS A 153 18.04 12.59 -10.60
CA HIS A 153 18.01 11.73 -11.79
C HIS A 153 16.59 11.23 -12.11
N SER A 154 15.63 11.56 -11.24
CA SER A 154 14.24 11.19 -11.36
C SER A 154 13.49 11.99 -12.43
N ALA A 155 12.52 11.34 -13.06
CA ALA A 155 11.56 12.01 -13.91
C ALA A 155 10.60 12.85 -13.06
N GLU A 156 9.98 13.89 -13.64
CA GLU A 156 8.96 14.70 -12.95
C GLU A 156 7.84 13.84 -12.32
N LYS A 157 7.49 12.73 -12.96
CA LYS A 157 6.50 11.76 -12.46
C LYS A 157 6.93 11.02 -11.19
N ASP A 158 8.23 10.83 -10.95
CA ASP A 158 8.72 10.18 -9.71
C ASP A 158 8.44 11.04 -8.47
N LEU A 159 8.54 12.35 -8.64
CA LEU A 159 8.40 13.35 -7.57
C LEU A 159 7.01 13.97 -7.53
N ALA A 160 6.08 13.53 -8.39
CA ALA A 160 4.77 14.17 -8.52
C ALA A 160 4.01 14.20 -7.19
N CYS A 161 3.97 13.08 -6.45
CA CYS A 161 3.38 13.03 -5.11
C CYS A 161 4.07 13.92 -4.07
N VAL A 162 5.37 14.18 -4.23
CA VAL A 162 6.14 15.05 -3.32
C VAL A 162 5.84 16.50 -3.63
N HIS A 163 5.79 16.87 -4.91
CA HIS A 163 5.50 18.23 -5.35
C HIS A 163 4.03 18.63 -5.13
N SER A 164 3.10 17.67 -5.22
CA SER A 164 1.67 17.92 -5.00
C SER A 164 1.27 17.87 -3.52
N MET A 165 2.17 17.42 -2.63
CA MET A 165 1.88 17.31 -1.20
C MET A 165 1.58 18.69 -0.62
N ARG A 166 0.48 18.79 0.13
CA ARG A 166 0.14 19.98 0.92
C ARG A 166 0.40 19.68 2.39
N VAL A 167 1.11 20.59 3.06
CA VAL A 167 1.45 20.45 4.49
C VAL A 167 0.78 21.58 5.27
N MET A 168 0.06 21.21 6.31
CA MET A 168 -0.54 22.14 7.26
C MET A 168 -0.01 21.86 8.66
N ASN A 169 0.37 22.91 9.37
CA ASN A 169 0.95 22.82 10.70
C ASN A 169 0.03 23.51 11.70
N THR A 170 -0.29 22.86 12.82
CA THR A 170 -1.14 23.44 13.87
C THR A 170 -0.33 23.92 15.09
N LEU A 171 0.93 24.28 14.87
CA LEU A 171 1.93 24.53 15.92
C LEU A 171 1.44 25.48 17.04
N HIS A 172 1.46 24.96 18.25
CA HIS A 172 1.30 25.66 19.52
C HIS A 172 2.67 25.78 20.19
N SER A 173 3.00 26.98 20.68
CA SER A 173 4.34 27.32 21.20
C SER A 173 4.79 26.50 22.42
N ASN A 174 3.86 25.87 23.12
CA ASN A 174 4.10 25.27 24.44
C ASN A 174 4.05 23.73 24.44
N ILE A 175 3.87 23.10 23.27
CA ILE A 175 3.79 21.64 23.14
C ILE A 175 4.99 21.14 22.34
N THR A 176 5.69 20.14 22.89
CA THR A 176 6.87 19.54 22.26
C THR A 176 6.51 18.37 21.36
N THR A 177 5.50 17.57 21.73
CA THR A 177 5.11 16.38 20.99
C THR A 177 4.31 16.77 19.75
N ARG A 178 4.77 16.30 18.60
CA ARG A 178 4.21 16.62 17.28
C ARG A 178 3.81 15.32 16.60
N ARG A 179 2.54 15.22 16.20
CA ARG A 179 1.98 14.06 15.49
C ARG A 179 1.77 14.37 14.02
N THR A 180 2.23 13.51 13.14
CA THR A 180 2.08 13.64 11.70
C THR A 180 0.93 12.75 11.22
N ILE A 181 -0.13 13.38 10.72
CA ILE A 181 -1.28 12.74 10.11
C ILE A 181 -1.18 12.90 8.59
N ALA A 182 -0.97 11.80 7.87
CA ALA A 182 -1.05 11.80 6.42
C ALA A 182 -2.44 11.39 5.95
N ILE A 183 -2.92 12.05 4.91
CA ILE A 183 -4.18 11.73 4.23
C ILE A 183 -3.84 11.52 2.76
N ILE A 184 -3.98 10.28 2.28
CA ILE A 184 -3.82 10.00 0.85
C ILE A 184 -5.17 10.21 0.16
N ASN A 185 -5.21 11.12 -0.81
CA ASN A 185 -6.43 11.48 -1.52
C ASN A 185 -6.21 11.40 -3.03
N ARG A 186 -7.00 10.57 -3.73
CA ARG A 186 -6.83 10.28 -5.17
C ARG A 186 -8.10 10.63 -5.93
N ARG A 187 -8.04 11.25 -7.11
CA ARG A 187 -9.20 11.53 -7.99
C ARG A 187 -10.09 10.32 -8.22
N SER A 188 -9.52 9.13 -8.42
CA SER A 188 -10.33 7.93 -8.68
C SER A 188 -10.93 7.30 -7.41
N ARG A 189 -10.46 7.70 -6.22
CA ARG A 189 -10.82 7.18 -4.88
C ARG A 189 -10.54 8.27 -3.85
N TYR A 190 -11.43 9.24 -3.74
CA TYR A 190 -11.20 10.45 -2.96
C TYR A 190 -12.13 10.56 -1.75
N ILE A 191 -11.67 11.33 -0.77
CA ILE A 191 -12.47 11.83 0.33
C ILE A 191 -13.17 13.12 -0.14
N THR A 192 -14.49 13.09 -0.25
CA THR A 192 -15.31 14.18 -0.82
C THR A 192 -15.35 15.40 0.10
N ASN A 193 -15.31 15.20 1.42
CA ASN A 193 -15.26 16.25 2.43
C ASN A 193 -13.85 16.46 3.02
N ILE A 194 -12.79 16.27 2.23
CA ILE A 194 -11.39 16.34 2.68
C ILE A 194 -11.06 17.66 3.40
N GLN A 195 -11.57 18.80 2.90
CA GLN A 195 -11.33 20.09 3.54
C GLN A 195 -11.98 20.17 4.93
N GLN A 196 -13.21 19.65 5.08
CA GLN A 196 -13.88 19.60 6.39
C GLN A 196 -13.14 18.69 7.36
N LEU A 197 -12.57 17.58 6.87
CA LEU A 197 -11.72 16.70 7.66
C LEU A 197 -10.47 17.44 8.16
N ILE A 198 -9.74 18.07 7.25
CA ILE A 198 -8.55 18.87 7.57
C ILE A 198 -8.88 19.95 8.61
N ASP A 199 -9.94 20.71 8.40
CA ASP A 199 -10.35 21.80 9.30
C ASP A 199 -10.76 21.27 10.68
N SER A 200 -11.39 20.09 10.72
CA SER A 200 -11.80 19.44 11.97
C SER A 200 -10.61 18.88 12.74
N LEU A 201 -9.63 18.27 12.05
CA LEU A 201 -8.35 17.86 12.65
C LEU A 201 -7.58 19.06 13.20
N ALA A 202 -7.53 20.16 12.44
CA ALA A 202 -6.88 21.39 12.87
C ALA A 202 -7.58 21.98 14.10
N THR A 203 -8.91 21.98 14.14
CA THR A 203 -9.70 22.44 15.29
C THR A 203 -9.50 21.55 16.50
N SER A 204 -9.58 20.23 16.32
CA SER A 204 -9.32 19.21 17.34
C SER A 204 -7.94 19.37 17.98
N SER A 205 -6.90 19.63 17.18
CA SER A 205 -5.54 19.87 17.69
C SER A 205 -5.47 21.02 18.70
N ARG A 206 -6.27 22.08 18.48
CA ARG A 206 -6.34 23.24 19.38
C ARG A 206 -7.08 22.90 20.67
N ILE A 207 -8.15 22.11 20.58
CA ILE A 207 -8.97 21.71 21.73
C ILE A 207 -8.19 20.74 22.62
N SER A 208 -7.56 19.74 22.00
CA SER A 208 -6.77 18.71 22.68
C SER A 208 -5.36 19.16 23.08
N ASN A 209 -4.99 20.42 22.79
CA ASN A 209 -3.66 20.98 23.05
C ASN A 209 -2.55 20.05 22.51
N SER A 210 -2.67 19.68 21.24
CA SER A 210 -1.76 18.80 20.51
C SER A 210 -1.23 19.47 19.25
N ASN A 211 0.02 19.18 18.85
CA ASN A 211 0.59 19.70 17.60
C ASN A 211 0.44 18.67 16.49
N TYR A 212 -0.29 19.02 15.43
CA TYR A 212 -0.45 18.19 14.24
C TYR A 212 0.33 18.75 13.05
N VAL A 213 0.88 17.82 12.27
CA VAL A 213 1.26 18.02 10.88
C VAL A 213 0.26 17.26 10.04
N ILE A 214 -0.50 17.96 9.22
CA ILE A 214 -1.45 17.31 8.33
C ILE A 214 -0.83 17.34 6.93
N LYS A 215 -0.51 16.17 6.39
CA LYS A 215 0.01 15.99 5.03
C LYS A 215 -1.12 15.48 4.13
N GLU A 216 -1.58 16.28 3.19
CA GLU A 216 -2.45 15.80 2.11
C GLU A 216 -1.57 15.35 0.93
N ILE A 217 -1.69 14.09 0.52
CA ILE A 217 -0.82 13.47 -0.47
C ILE A 217 -1.65 12.95 -1.64
N ASP A 218 -1.28 13.32 -2.87
CA ASP A 218 -1.90 12.83 -4.10
C ASP A 218 -0.99 11.83 -4.84
N PHE A 219 -1.47 10.60 -5.00
CA PHE A 219 -0.76 9.51 -5.67
C PHE A 219 -1.13 9.33 -7.15
N ASP A 220 -2.11 10.06 -7.69
CA ASP A 220 -2.61 9.80 -9.05
C ASP A 220 -1.63 10.15 -10.16
N HIS A 221 -0.74 11.11 -9.88
CA HIS A 221 0.30 11.56 -10.81
C HIS A 221 1.57 10.69 -10.76
N GLY A 222 1.60 9.69 -9.87
CA GLY A 222 2.74 8.80 -9.66
C GLY A 222 3.45 9.08 -8.33
N CYS A 223 3.91 8.01 -7.68
CA CYS A 223 4.78 8.07 -6.52
C CYS A 223 5.77 6.91 -6.59
N SER A 224 7.06 7.23 -6.74
CA SER A 224 8.11 6.22 -6.75
C SER A 224 8.27 5.59 -5.36
N LEU A 225 8.95 4.44 -5.28
CA LEU A 225 9.28 3.83 -3.98
C LEU A 225 10.03 4.80 -3.06
N ALA A 226 11.02 5.52 -3.59
CA ALA A 226 11.82 6.49 -2.85
C ALA A 226 10.97 7.66 -2.35
N SER A 227 10.09 8.19 -3.21
CA SER A 227 9.17 9.27 -2.85
C SER A 227 8.17 8.84 -1.79
N THR A 228 7.61 7.63 -1.88
CA THR A 228 6.71 7.11 -0.85
C THR A 228 7.44 6.91 0.47
N ALA A 229 8.64 6.36 0.45
CA ALA A 229 9.47 6.21 1.65
C ALA A 229 9.74 7.56 2.31
N TYR A 230 10.17 8.55 1.53
CA TYR A 230 10.38 9.91 2.00
C TYR A 230 9.12 10.58 2.55
N LEU A 231 7.95 10.39 1.93
CA LEU A 231 6.72 11.03 2.38
C LEU A 231 6.17 10.44 3.68
N LEU A 232 6.39 9.16 3.93
CA LEU A 232 5.71 8.40 4.98
C LEU A 232 6.58 8.01 6.18
N HIS A 233 7.90 8.16 6.11
CA HIS A 233 8.84 7.78 7.20
C HIS A 233 8.53 8.40 8.56
N ASP A 234 7.94 9.60 8.58
CA ASP A 234 7.63 10.36 9.78
C ASP A 234 6.13 10.35 10.14
N VAL A 235 5.32 9.58 9.43
CA VAL A 235 3.86 9.54 9.60
C VAL A 235 3.48 8.66 10.79
N ASP A 236 2.68 9.25 11.68
CA ASP A 236 2.15 8.61 12.87
C ASP A 236 0.76 8.03 12.61
N ILE A 237 -0.08 8.74 11.85
CA ILE A 237 -1.42 8.29 11.48
C ILE A 237 -1.60 8.44 9.97
N LEU A 238 -1.98 7.37 9.28
CA LEU A 238 -2.32 7.38 7.85
C LEU A 238 -3.81 7.19 7.67
N VAL A 239 -4.44 8.17 7.03
CA VAL A 239 -5.84 8.13 6.61
C VAL A 239 -5.88 7.85 5.11
N THR A 240 -6.58 6.80 4.73
CA THR A 240 -6.77 6.47 3.32
C THR A 240 -8.23 6.08 3.04
N PRO A 241 -8.80 6.50 1.90
CA PRO A 241 -10.12 6.04 1.47
C PRO A 241 -10.14 4.59 0.98
N HIS A 242 -8.98 3.92 0.80
CA HIS A 242 -8.95 2.58 0.21
C HIS A 242 -7.71 1.73 0.55
N GLY A 243 -7.93 0.42 0.79
CA GLY A 243 -6.92 -0.58 1.19
C GLY A 243 -5.64 -0.69 0.33
N SER A 244 -5.71 -0.59 -1.00
CA SER A 244 -4.50 -0.56 -1.86
C SER A 244 -3.48 0.55 -1.54
N GLN A 245 -3.89 1.63 -0.87
CA GLN A 245 -3.00 2.71 -0.45
C GLN A 245 -2.35 2.43 0.91
N GLU A 246 -2.85 1.44 1.67
CA GLU A 246 -2.19 0.93 2.89
C GLU A 246 -0.83 0.31 2.57
N GLY A 247 -0.57 -0.07 1.31
CA GLY A 247 0.76 -0.48 0.90
C GLY A 247 1.85 0.56 1.13
N ALA A 248 1.45 1.83 1.20
CA ALA A 248 2.34 2.91 1.55
C ALA A 248 2.74 2.87 3.05
N ALA A 249 1.93 2.26 3.91
CA ALA A 249 2.19 2.11 5.34
C ALA A 249 3.43 1.24 5.66
N VAL A 250 3.93 0.47 4.69
CA VAL A 250 5.23 -0.22 4.79
C VAL A 250 6.35 0.73 5.19
N PHE A 251 6.25 2.03 4.88
CA PHE A 251 7.28 3.02 5.19
C PHE A 251 6.99 3.88 6.43
N MET A 252 5.87 3.65 7.11
CA MET A 252 5.54 4.38 8.34
C MET A 252 6.36 3.88 9.53
N LYS A 253 6.39 4.67 10.61
CA LYS A 253 7.03 4.29 11.88
C LYS A 253 6.42 3.02 12.47
N ASP A 254 7.18 2.35 13.34
CA ASP A 254 6.77 1.10 13.99
C ASP A 254 5.53 1.23 14.89
N ASN A 255 5.29 2.40 15.46
CA ASN A 255 4.20 2.69 16.41
C ASN A 255 3.06 3.51 15.77
N SER A 256 2.94 3.42 14.45
CA SER A 256 1.97 4.20 13.69
C SER A 256 0.59 3.54 13.61
N VAL A 257 -0.38 4.26 13.05
CA VAL A 257 -1.78 3.82 12.94
C VAL A 257 -2.28 4.06 11.52
N VAL A 258 -2.99 3.10 10.94
CA VAL A 258 -3.66 3.27 9.63
C VAL A 258 -5.17 3.18 9.80
N CYS A 259 -5.86 4.19 9.27
CA CYS A 259 -7.30 4.34 9.27
C CYS A 259 -7.85 4.20 7.84
N ASN A 260 -8.58 3.10 7.58
CA ASN A 260 -9.24 2.78 6.30
C ASN A 260 -10.78 2.55 6.44
N LYS A 261 -11.39 2.50 7.64
CA LYS A 261 -12.86 2.53 7.80
C LYS A 261 -13.31 2.83 9.23
N VAL A 262 -14.26 3.76 9.39
CA VAL A 262 -15.60 3.52 9.98
C VAL A 262 -16.54 4.59 9.35
N ASP A 263 -17.64 4.21 8.68
CA ASP A 263 -18.81 5.07 8.29
C ASP A 263 -18.83 5.92 7.00
N CYS A 264 -17.94 5.67 6.04
CA CYS A 264 -17.62 6.71 5.06
C CYS A 264 -17.80 6.32 3.59
N VAL A 265 -18.97 5.87 3.14
CA VAL A 265 -19.30 5.84 1.70
C VAL A 265 -20.29 6.95 1.43
N GLU A 266 -19.94 7.89 0.56
CA GLU A 266 -20.99 8.74 -0.02
C GLU A 266 -21.73 7.87 -1.04
N THR A 267 -23.05 7.76 -0.89
CA THR A 267 -23.86 6.91 -1.76
C THR A 267 -23.79 7.42 -3.20
N ASP A 268 -22.90 6.85 -4.00
CA ASP A 268 -22.88 7.08 -5.45
C ASP A 268 -23.83 6.10 -6.14
N LEU A 269 -25.13 6.38 -6.01
CA LEU A 269 -26.18 5.56 -6.61
C LEU A 269 -26.03 5.39 -8.13
N PRO A 270 -25.71 6.44 -8.92
CA PRO A 270 -25.44 6.29 -10.36
C PRO A 270 -24.30 5.29 -10.65
N TYR A 271 -23.18 5.38 -9.92
CA TYR A 271 -22.06 4.47 -10.11
C TYR A 271 -22.39 3.04 -9.65
N ALA A 272 -23.09 2.88 -8.53
CA ALA A 272 -23.55 1.59 -8.04
C ALA A 272 -24.41 0.86 -9.10
N LYS A 273 -25.38 1.57 -9.68
CA LYS A 273 -26.21 1.04 -10.76
C LYS A 273 -25.40 0.66 -11.99
N TYR A 274 -24.48 1.52 -12.41
CA TYR A 274 -23.60 1.23 -13.55
C TYR A 274 -22.82 -0.06 -13.35
N ILE A 275 -22.25 -0.27 -12.16
CA ILE A 275 -21.50 -1.49 -11.85
C ILE A 275 -22.41 -2.72 -11.77
N LEU A 276 -23.56 -2.63 -11.12
CA LEU A 276 -24.51 -3.74 -11.06
C LEU A 276 -25.01 -4.14 -12.46
N ASP A 277 -25.33 -3.17 -13.31
CA ASP A 277 -25.76 -3.37 -14.70
C ASP A 277 -24.64 -3.98 -15.56
N LEU A 278 -23.40 -3.49 -15.43
CA LEU A 278 -22.22 -4.02 -16.12
C LEU A 278 -22.02 -5.53 -15.84
N HIS A 279 -22.42 -5.98 -14.65
CA HIS A 279 -22.35 -7.38 -14.22
C HIS A 279 -23.65 -8.17 -14.48
N GLY A 280 -24.65 -7.57 -15.14
CA GLY A 280 -25.93 -8.21 -15.47
C GLY A 280 -26.81 -8.49 -14.26
N ILE A 281 -26.59 -7.78 -13.15
CA ILE A 281 -27.37 -7.94 -11.92
C ILE A 281 -28.66 -7.14 -12.05
N SER A 282 -29.79 -7.81 -11.83
CA SER A 282 -31.10 -7.14 -11.81
C SER A 282 -31.12 -6.08 -10.72
N LEU A 283 -31.50 -4.86 -11.07
CA LEU A 283 -31.47 -3.74 -10.13
C LEU A 283 -32.72 -3.74 -9.23
N PRO A 284 -32.57 -3.73 -7.90
CA PRO A 284 -33.63 -3.31 -6.99
C PRO A 284 -34.03 -1.86 -7.22
N SER A 285 -35.03 -1.37 -6.49
CA SER A 285 -35.36 0.04 -6.53
C SER A 285 -34.20 0.91 -6.04
N ASP A 286 -34.15 2.15 -6.51
CA ASP A 286 -33.14 3.16 -6.13
C ASP A 286 -32.95 3.25 -4.61
N ASN A 287 -34.06 3.28 -3.87
CA ASN A 287 -34.06 3.35 -2.41
C ASN A 287 -33.45 2.09 -1.77
N GLU A 288 -33.66 0.91 -2.36
CA GLU A 288 -33.11 -0.33 -1.83
C GLU A 288 -31.61 -0.44 -2.10
N ILE A 289 -31.17 -0.04 -3.30
CA ILE A 289 -29.75 0.05 -3.61
C ILE A 289 -29.10 1.05 -2.67
N GLU A 290 -29.66 2.26 -2.54
CA GLU A 290 -29.15 3.31 -1.67
C GLU A 290 -29.08 2.84 -0.21
N GLN A 291 -30.12 2.16 0.30
CA GLN A 291 -30.12 1.59 1.65
C GLN A 291 -28.99 0.57 1.84
N CYS A 292 -28.67 -0.24 0.83
CA CYS A 292 -27.61 -1.23 0.95
C CYS A 292 -26.21 -0.61 0.82
N ILE A 293 -26.04 0.40 -0.03
CA ILE A 293 -24.75 1.06 -0.27
C ILE A 293 -24.48 2.25 0.65
N SER A 294 -25.45 2.68 1.47
CA SER A 294 -25.28 3.73 2.48
C SER A 294 -24.53 3.24 3.71
N TRP A 295 -24.42 1.93 3.89
CA TRP A 295 -23.77 1.29 5.04
C TRP A 295 -24.33 1.75 6.39
N THR A 296 -25.62 2.11 6.43
CA THR A 296 -26.30 2.34 7.70
C THR A 296 -26.41 1.02 8.46
N ASP A 297 -26.30 1.08 9.79
CA ASP A 297 -26.59 -0.05 10.69
C ASP A 297 -25.60 -1.24 10.67
N ASN A 298 -24.35 -1.03 10.24
CA ASN A 298 -23.28 -2.05 10.23
C ASN A 298 -23.56 -3.29 9.35
N ILE A 299 -24.52 -3.21 8.41
CA ILE A 299 -24.79 -4.29 7.47
C ILE A 299 -23.85 -4.18 6.27
N TYR A 300 -23.27 -5.31 5.83
CA TYR A 300 -22.46 -5.32 4.62
C TYR A 300 -23.32 -5.08 3.38
N ALA A 301 -22.89 -4.18 2.49
CA ALA A 301 -23.66 -3.89 1.27
C ALA A 301 -23.89 -5.14 0.40
N ILE A 302 -22.94 -6.09 0.38
CA ILE A 302 -23.11 -7.38 -0.31
C ILE A 302 -24.23 -8.22 0.31
N ASP A 303 -24.28 -8.30 1.64
CA ASP A 303 -25.29 -9.09 2.35
C ASP A 303 -26.66 -8.43 2.23
N CYS A 304 -26.73 -7.11 2.38
CA CYS A 304 -27.95 -6.35 2.13
C CYS A 304 -28.46 -6.56 0.70
N MET A 305 -27.60 -6.39 -0.32
CA MET A 305 -28.00 -6.58 -1.72
C MET A 305 -28.41 -8.02 -2.01
N LYS A 306 -27.70 -9.00 -1.45
CA LYS A 306 -28.06 -10.42 -1.58
C LYS A 306 -29.48 -10.67 -1.08
N GLU A 307 -29.82 -10.17 0.10
CA GLU A 307 -31.17 -10.36 0.66
C GLU A 307 -32.24 -9.60 -0.14
N LYS A 308 -31.95 -8.40 -0.65
CA LYS A 308 -32.87 -7.68 -1.56
C LYS A 308 -33.11 -8.44 -2.86
N LEU A 309 -32.05 -8.94 -3.51
CA LEU A 309 -32.16 -9.68 -4.77
C LEU A 309 -32.88 -11.01 -4.58
N LYS A 310 -32.66 -11.70 -3.46
CA LYS A 310 -33.44 -12.90 -3.08
C LYS A 310 -34.92 -12.59 -2.93
N ALA A 311 -35.27 -11.51 -2.23
CA ALA A 311 -36.67 -11.10 -2.07
C ALA A 311 -37.38 -10.80 -3.40
N MET A 312 -36.63 -10.41 -4.43
CA MET A 312 -37.12 -10.16 -5.78
C MET A 312 -37.18 -11.43 -6.67
N ASN A 313 -36.80 -12.61 -6.16
CA ASN A 313 -36.54 -13.81 -6.96
C ASN A 313 -35.54 -13.56 -8.12
N ALA A 314 -34.61 -12.62 -7.92
CA ALA A 314 -33.63 -12.19 -8.90
C ALA A 314 -32.20 -12.64 -8.54
N TYR A 315 -32.07 -13.51 -7.54
CA TYR A 315 -30.80 -14.04 -7.05
C TYR A 315 -30.83 -15.56 -7.03
N LYS A 316 -29.81 -16.17 -7.61
CA LYS A 316 -29.50 -17.59 -7.45
C LYS A 316 -28.20 -17.74 -6.66
N ASP A 317 -28.00 -18.85 -5.97
CA ASP A 317 -26.82 -19.01 -5.11
C ASP A 317 -25.48 -18.97 -5.89
N ASP A 318 -25.48 -19.30 -7.18
CA ASP A 318 -24.34 -19.14 -8.08
C ASP A 318 -24.03 -17.66 -8.43
N ASP A 319 -24.96 -16.74 -8.21
CA ASP A 319 -24.79 -15.31 -8.45
C ASP A 319 -23.96 -14.62 -7.35
N TYR A 320 -23.64 -15.30 -6.23
CA TYR A 320 -22.83 -14.72 -5.17
C TYR A 320 -21.48 -14.21 -5.67
N SER A 321 -20.82 -14.98 -6.52
CA SER A 321 -19.52 -14.59 -7.08
C SER A 321 -19.63 -13.30 -7.91
N THR A 322 -20.64 -13.19 -8.76
CA THR A 322 -20.90 -12.02 -9.60
C THR A 322 -21.25 -10.79 -8.76
N LEU A 323 -22.14 -10.95 -7.77
CA LEU A 323 -22.50 -9.87 -6.84
C LEU A 323 -21.29 -9.42 -6.01
N ALA A 324 -20.49 -10.36 -5.50
CA ALA A 324 -19.28 -10.05 -4.75
C ALA A 324 -18.28 -9.26 -5.59
N ILE A 325 -18.09 -9.64 -6.85
CA ILE A 325 -17.23 -8.92 -7.79
C ILE A 325 -17.78 -7.52 -8.06
N ALA A 326 -19.07 -7.39 -8.38
CA ALA A 326 -19.70 -6.09 -8.65
C ALA A 326 -19.60 -5.16 -7.43
N MET A 327 -19.97 -5.66 -6.25
CA MET A 327 -19.87 -4.88 -5.02
C MET A 327 -18.42 -4.55 -4.66
N SER A 328 -17.47 -5.44 -4.94
CA SER A 328 -16.03 -5.14 -4.78
C SER A 328 -15.59 -4.00 -5.70
N TYR A 329 -16.01 -3.98 -6.99
CA TYR A 329 -15.71 -2.86 -7.89
C TYR A 329 -16.34 -1.55 -7.42
N TYR A 330 -17.61 -1.57 -7.02
CA TYR A 330 -18.25 -0.37 -6.48
C TYR A 330 -17.51 0.14 -5.24
N MET A 331 -17.26 -0.74 -4.27
CA MET A 331 -16.57 -0.37 -3.03
C MET A 331 -15.14 0.10 -3.28
N LYS A 332 -14.48 -0.45 -4.29
CA LYS A 332 -13.12 -0.05 -4.65
C LYS A 332 -13.05 1.38 -5.15
N ASP A 333 -14.01 1.81 -5.96
CA ASP A 333 -13.92 3.07 -6.72
C ASP A 333 -14.95 4.13 -6.29
N ALA A 334 -15.89 3.80 -5.39
CA ALA A 334 -16.87 4.75 -4.87
C ALA A 334 -16.20 5.88 -4.05
N PRO A 335 -16.65 7.14 -4.23
CA PRO A 335 -16.24 8.25 -3.39
C PRO A 335 -16.55 7.99 -1.90
N ARG A 336 -15.70 8.55 -1.03
CA ARG A 336 -15.79 8.35 0.42
C ARG A 336 -16.04 9.69 1.10
N LYS A 337 -16.92 9.73 2.10
CA LYS A 337 -17.16 10.93 2.91
C LYS A 337 -16.90 10.62 4.36
N VAL A 338 -15.97 11.31 5.00
CA VAL A 338 -15.60 11.03 6.38
C VAL A 338 -16.69 11.47 7.35
N ASP A 339 -17.20 10.56 8.20
CA ASP A 339 -18.05 10.90 9.34
C ASP A 339 -17.20 11.56 10.43
N LEU A 340 -17.10 12.88 10.36
CA LEU A 340 -16.28 13.68 11.26
C LEU A 340 -16.71 13.54 12.73
N SER A 341 -17.99 13.27 12.99
CA SER A 341 -18.53 13.17 14.36
C SER A 341 -18.00 11.93 15.09
N ARG A 342 -17.72 10.85 14.36
CA ARG A 342 -17.14 9.62 14.88
C ARG A 342 -15.62 9.59 14.71
N PHE A 343 -15.13 10.09 13.58
CA PHE A 343 -13.73 10.02 13.22
C PHE A 343 -12.83 10.91 14.08
N ILE A 344 -13.24 12.15 14.38
CA ILE A 344 -12.39 13.09 15.12
C ILE A 344 -12.16 12.62 16.57
N PRO A 345 -13.19 12.22 17.35
CA PRO A 345 -12.98 11.67 18.69
C PRO A 345 -12.10 10.42 18.69
N PHE A 346 -12.22 9.57 17.66
CA PHE A 346 -11.37 8.40 17.50
C PHE A 346 -9.89 8.80 17.32
N ILE A 347 -9.60 9.76 16.44
CA ILE A 347 -8.22 10.25 16.24
C ILE A 347 -7.67 10.88 17.51
N GLU A 348 -8.46 11.66 18.25
CA GLU A 348 -8.05 12.24 19.53
C GLU A 348 -7.68 11.17 20.55
N GLN A 349 -8.50 10.12 20.65
CA GLN A 349 -8.21 8.98 21.52
C GLN A 349 -6.90 8.29 21.10
N VAL A 350 -6.73 7.99 19.81
CA VAL A 350 -5.51 7.36 19.29
C VAL A 350 -4.29 8.22 19.63
N VAL A 351 -4.34 9.52 19.36
CA VAL A 351 -3.23 10.46 19.65
C VAL A 351 -2.84 10.45 21.13
N GLN A 352 -3.81 10.40 22.04
CA GLN A 352 -3.54 10.33 23.49
C GLN A 352 -2.85 9.02 23.89
N GLU A 353 -3.19 7.91 23.23
CA GLU A 353 -2.60 6.60 23.47
C GLU A 353 -1.22 6.44 22.80
N MET A 354 -0.89 7.22 21.76
CA MET A 354 0.38 7.09 21.04
C MET A 354 1.62 7.32 21.92
N ASP A 355 1.56 8.23 22.90
CA ASP A 355 2.67 8.45 23.84
C ASP A 355 2.94 7.18 24.68
N GLU A 356 1.89 6.44 25.02
CA GLU A 356 1.97 5.17 25.73
C GLU A 356 2.54 4.08 24.81
N PHE A 357 2.05 4.00 23.56
CA PHE A 357 2.59 3.06 22.57
C PHE A 357 4.10 3.25 22.35
N GLU A 358 4.56 4.50 22.25
CA GLU A 358 5.99 4.80 22.10
C GLU A 358 6.80 4.42 23.33
N ARG A 359 6.31 4.75 24.52
CA ARG A 359 6.98 4.46 25.79
C ARG A 359 7.10 2.96 26.03
N GLU A 360 6.09 2.19 25.64
CA GLU A 360 6.05 0.73 25.82
C GLU A 360 6.72 -0.02 24.67
N GLY A 361 7.07 0.68 23.60
CA GLY A 361 7.58 0.04 22.38
C GLY A 361 6.52 -0.84 21.72
N THR A 362 5.24 -0.50 21.89
CA THR A 362 4.11 -1.23 21.32
C THR A 362 4.25 -1.28 19.80
N SER A 363 4.31 -2.48 19.26
CA SER A 363 4.41 -2.69 17.84
C SER A 363 3.12 -2.28 17.13
N TYR A 364 3.24 -1.91 15.85
CA TYR A 364 2.11 -1.64 14.97
C TYR A 364 1.03 -2.74 15.04
N ARG A 365 1.46 -4.00 15.18
CA ARG A 365 0.59 -5.15 15.36
C ARG A 365 -0.26 -5.05 16.63
N GLU A 366 0.37 -4.81 17.77
CA GLU A 366 -0.34 -4.73 19.05
C GLU A 366 -1.34 -3.56 19.04
N ILE A 367 -0.98 -2.44 18.41
CA ILE A 367 -1.87 -1.30 18.16
C ILE A 367 -3.09 -1.74 17.32
N CYS A 368 -2.89 -2.53 16.27
CA CYS A 368 -3.99 -3.08 15.48
C CYS A 368 -4.87 -4.07 16.27
N ASP A 369 -4.26 -4.92 17.09
CA ASP A 369 -4.98 -5.88 17.93
C ASP A 369 -5.85 -5.16 19.00
N LEU A 370 -5.51 -3.91 19.35
CA LEU A 370 -6.33 -3.00 20.16
C LEU A 370 -7.43 -2.26 19.36
N HIS A 371 -7.72 -2.70 18.14
CA HIS A 371 -8.69 -2.11 17.22
C HIS A 371 -8.40 -0.64 16.84
N LYS A 372 -7.14 -0.20 16.94
CA LYS A 372 -6.72 1.14 16.54
C LYS A 372 -6.34 1.23 15.08
N CYS A 373 -6.15 0.10 14.41
CA CYS A 373 -6.16 0.00 12.96
C CYS A 373 -7.58 -0.31 12.48
N CYS A 374 -8.20 0.57 11.71
CA CYS A 374 -9.63 0.44 11.39
C CYS A 374 -9.84 0.19 9.90
N GLY A 375 -10.56 -0.87 9.52
CA GLY A 375 -10.94 -1.16 8.12
C GLY A 375 -11.56 -2.53 7.89
N PHE A 376 -12.59 -2.63 7.05
CA PHE A 376 -13.09 -3.94 6.59
C PHE A 376 -12.14 -4.57 5.56
N ASP A 377 -11.56 -3.72 4.70
CA ASP A 377 -10.49 -4.12 3.79
C ASP A 377 -9.10 -3.97 4.40
N CYS A 378 -8.94 -3.34 5.57
CA CYS A 378 -7.65 -3.37 6.30
C CYS A 378 -7.17 -4.78 6.53
N ARG A 379 -8.09 -5.72 6.71
CA ARG A 379 -7.74 -7.10 6.99
C ARG A 379 -6.75 -7.62 5.95
N TYR A 380 -6.97 -7.40 4.65
CA TYR A 380 -6.07 -7.98 3.64
C TYR A 380 -4.71 -7.27 3.59
N PRO A 381 -4.57 -5.96 3.31
CA PRO A 381 -3.29 -5.30 3.17
C PRO A 381 -2.60 -5.00 4.51
N LEU A 382 -3.32 -4.83 5.63
CA LEU A 382 -2.69 -4.82 6.96
C LEU A 382 -2.30 -6.23 7.43
N GLU A 383 -3.06 -7.31 7.20
CA GLU A 383 -2.54 -8.69 7.42
C GLU A 383 -1.19 -8.84 6.74
N VAL A 384 -1.13 -8.53 5.45
CA VAL A 384 0.10 -8.56 4.67
C VAL A 384 1.23 -7.72 5.28
N THR A 385 0.97 -6.44 5.56
CA THR A 385 2.00 -5.44 5.89
C THR A 385 2.47 -5.52 7.33
N VAL A 386 1.58 -5.93 8.23
CA VAL A 386 1.77 -5.91 9.69
C VAL A 386 2.06 -7.29 10.22
N TYR A 387 1.37 -8.28 9.67
CA TYR A 387 1.28 -9.62 10.22
C TYR A 387 1.98 -10.66 9.33
N GLY A 388 2.31 -10.31 8.07
CA GLY A 388 2.89 -11.20 7.07
C GLY A 388 1.83 -11.82 6.15
N SER A 389 2.21 -12.77 5.31
CA SER A 389 1.29 -13.36 4.33
C SER A 389 0.20 -14.27 4.94
N GLN A 390 -0.87 -14.50 4.18
CA GLN A 390 -2.17 -15.01 4.62
C GLN A 390 -2.33 -16.55 4.69
N LEU A 391 -1.29 -17.35 4.41
CA LEU A 391 -1.41 -18.83 4.30
C LEU A 391 -0.95 -19.60 5.55
N ASP A 392 -1.84 -20.46 6.06
CA ASP A 392 -1.65 -21.55 7.04
C ASP A 392 -0.99 -21.21 8.39
N GLY A 393 -1.56 -20.22 9.07
CA GLY A 393 -1.77 -20.39 10.51
C GLY A 393 -1.04 -19.40 11.41
N ARG A 394 -1.79 -18.34 11.73
CA ARG A 394 -1.83 -17.65 13.03
C ARG A 394 -0.59 -16.85 13.37
N LEU A 395 -0.48 -15.62 12.86
CA LEU A 395 0.00 -14.49 13.65
C LEU A 395 1.19 -14.79 14.60
N GLN A 396 2.23 -15.48 14.13
CA GLN A 396 3.46 -15.73 14.89
C GLN A 396 4.63 -15.17 14.09
N ALA A 397 4.60 -13.85 13.98
CA ALA A 397 5.72 -13.02 13.61
C ALA A 397 6.76 -12.86 14.75
N TRP A 398 6.40 -13.24 15.98
CA TRP A 398 7.15 -12.94 17.20
C TRP A 398 7.07 -14.11 18.19
N GLU A 399 8.18 -14.43 18.86
CA GLU A 399 8.27 -15.45 19.91
C GLU A 399 7.52 -14.96 21.16
N GLY A 400 6.23 -15.27 21.26
CA GLY A 400 5.42 -15.00 22.43
C GLY A 400 4.25 -15.97 22.50
N GLU A 401 3.92 -16.45 23.69
CA GLU A 401 2.69 -17.22 23.92
C GLU A 401 1.52 -16.37 23.43
N SER A 402 0.90 -16.79 22.34
CA SER A 402 -0.29 -16.14 21.83
C SER A 402 -1.32 -16.09 22.94
N GLY A 403 -1.66 -14.90 23.42
CA GLY A 403 -2.93 -14.70 24.09
C GLY A 403 -3.99 -15.35 23.21
N GLN A 404 -4.73 -16.32 23.75
CA GLN A 404 -5.79 -16.98 23.02
C GLN A 404 -6.63 -15.88 22.36
N TRP A 405 -6.64 -15.87 21.03
CA TRP A 405 -7.50 -15.00 20.26
C TRP A 405 -8.92 -15.41 20.66
N LYS A 406 -9.50 -14.68 21.63
CA LYS A 406 -10.92 -14.71 21.90
C LYS A 406 -11.54 -14.00 20.71
N GLY A 407 -11.72 -14.74 19.62
CA GLY A 407 -12.61 -14.30 18.56
C GLY A 407 -13.87 -13.83 19.24
N GLY A 408 -14.23 -12.57 19.04
CA GLY A 408 -15.55 -12.09 19.43
C GLY A 408 -16.54 -13.08 18.86
N ASP A 409 -17.42 -13.60 19.72
CA ASP A 409 -18.54 -14.44 19.34
C ASP A 409 -19.34 -13.72 18.25
N TRP A 410 -19.10 -14.08 16.99
CA TRP A 410 -20.05 -13.90 15.91
C TRP A 410 -20.97 -15.12 15.96
N GLN A 411 -21.89 -15.12 16.94
CA GLN A 411 -23.07 -15.97 16.89
C GLN A 411 -24.14 -15.25 16.06
N GLU A 412 -24.65 -16.02 15.08
CA GLU A 412 -25.90 -15.91 14.30
C GLU A 412 -26.66 -14.57 14.23
#